data_AF-R7V3Y7-F1
#
_entry.id   AF-R7V3Y7-F1
#
_cell.length_a   1.000
_cell.length_b   1.000
_cell.length_c   1.000
_cell.angle_alpha   90.00
_cell.angle_beta   90.00
_cell.angle_gamma   90.00
#
_symmetry.space_group_name_H-M   'P 1'
#
loop_
_entity.id
_entity.type
_entity.pdbx_description
1 polymer ?
#
loop_
_entity_poly.entity_id
_entity_poly.type
_entity_poly.pdbx_seq_one_letter_code
_entity_poly.pdbx_strand_id
1 'polypeptide(L)'
;MVILGWCMFYTYQFIAHPLPTSSVASEAIFYAFASESAWPVLTEAIAISLTALILLKSVKTIERANLVLAPTLILLLVVIFVWSMTRPGSGDGLQFMFSPDWDTLKSPLLWVDAATQNAFDTGAGTGIFVAYAAYMAKDTPVVKYAFFIPIMNNVVSLISGMLIFSTVFSTSREQNPNITDVEILDLLRETGPGSTGLTFIWLPVLLDTAGTFGRVIAVTFFLCLVCAALSSAIAILEMITHAFDDFGMPRIASVLSATTATFILGLGSALNLEYLTNQDFTWGLALLLNGMLLQYLVIRFGVATYRDTVINGFSKTDWKINISWDIMVKFIAPFEAVLLLGWYFVSEIIDTEDGAWYQLRSESLLTLIIQWACTLIILLSINFIVLKLVPAAVIKTYELMISSDNLDDATAAATKKEDDA
;
A
#
# COMPACT_ATOMS: atom_id res chain seq x y z
N MET A 1 1.22 8.50 -4.98
CA MET A 1 1.75 9.89 -4.95
C MET A 1 0.66 10.91 -4.65
N VAL A 2 -0.48 10.86 -5.33
CA VAL A 2 -1.63 11.78 -5.14
C VAL A 2 -2.06 11.90 -3.66
N ILE A 3 -2.41 10.78 -3.00
CA ILE A 3 -2.84 10.78 -1.59
C ILE A 3 -1.76 11.32 -0.64
N LEU A 4 -0.47 11.02 -0.88
CA LEU A 4 0.63 11.62 -0.12
C LEU A 4 0.62 13.16 -0.26
N GLY A 5 0.38 13.66 -1.48
CA GLY A 5 0.17 15.09 -1.74
C GLY A 5 -1.02 15.67 -0.96
N TRP A 6 -2.12 14.93 -0.84
CA TRP A 6 -3.28 15.34 -0.04
C TRP A 6 -2.89 15.45 1.44
N CYS A 7 -2.20 14.47 2.01
CA CYS A 7 -1.72 14.54 3.39
C CYS A 7 -0.81 15.75 3.62
N MET A 8 0.07 16.08 2.66
CA MET A 8 0.91 17.30 2.73
C MET A 8 0.06 18.57 2.70
N PHE A 9 -0.94 18.64 1.82
CA PHE A 9 -1.87 19.76 1.75
C PHE A 9 -2.63 19.95 3.06
N TYR A 10 -3.21 18.90 3.62
CA TYR A 10 -3.98 18.98 4.88
C TYR A 10 -3.09 19.32 6.08
N THR A 11 -1.84 18.86 6.09
CA THR A 11 -0.84 19.31 7.07
C THR A 11 -0.64 20.83 6.98
N TYR A 12 -0.42 21.36 5.77
CA TYR A 12 -0.30 22.80 5.56
C TYR A 12 -1.58 23.56 5.90
N GLN A 13 -2.73 23.05 5.47
CA GLN A 13 -4.04 23.66 5.65
C GLN A 13 -4.32 23.91 7.12
N PHE A 14 -4.04 22.93 7.99
CA PHE A 14 -4.28 23.08 9.43
C PHE A 14 -3.14 23.78 10.17
N ILE A 15 -1.97 24.00 9.55
CA ILE A 15 -0.96 24.94 10.06
C ILE A 15 -1.34 26.39 9.74
N ALA A 16 -1.89 26.64 8.54
CA ALA A 16 -2.20 27.99 8.06
C ALA A 16 -3.60 28.48 8.47
N HIS A 17 -4.58 27.59 8.55
CA HIS A 17 -5.99 27.88 8.77
C HIS A 17 -6.56 27.11 9.98
N PRO A 18 -7.65 27.60 10.61
CA PRO A 18 -8.34 26.87 11.68
C PRO A 18 -9.01 25.59 11.15
N LEU A 19 -9.34 24.68 12.06
CA LEU A 19 -10.09 23.47 11.74
C LEU A 19 -11.54 23.81 11.32
N PRO A 20 -12.17 23.00 10.45
CA PRO A 20 -13.56 23.17 10.10
C PRO A 20 -14.45 22.81 11.30
N THR A 21 -15.48 23.63 11.55
CA THR A 21 -16.39 23.47 12.69
C THR A 21 -17.60 22.58 12.38
N SER A 22 -17.75 22.11 11.13
CA SER A 22 -18.87 21.26 10.69
C SER A 22 -18.45 20.38 9.51
N SER A 23 -19.14 19.25 9.31
CA SER A 23 -18.92 18.35 8.16
C SER A 23 -19.06 19.09 6.84
N VAL A 24 -20.11 19.91 6.67
CA VAL A 24 -20.33 20.72 5.46
C VAL A 24 -19.16 21.65 5.16
N ALA A 25 -18.59 22.31 6.18
CA ALA A 25 -17.42 23.16 6.00
C ALA A 25 -16.16 22.35 5.61
N SER A 26 -16.02 21.14 6.17
CA SER A 26 -14.92 20.23 5.86
C SER A 26 -15.02 19.66 4.45
N GLU A 27 -16.23 19.24 4.03
CA GLU A 27 -16.55 18.82 2.66
C GLU A 27 -16.22 19.92 1.66
N ALA A 28 -16.61 21.17 1.96
CA ALA A 28 -16.29 22.30 1.09
C ALA A 28 -14.77 22.49 0.92
N ILE A 29 -13.97 22.31 1.99
CA ILE A 29 -12.50 22.34 1.89
C ILE A 29 -12.01 21.19 1.01
N PHE A 30 -12.56 19.99 1.20
CA PHE A 30 -12.18 18.81 0.42
C PHE A 30 -12.46 18.98 -1.07
N TYR A 31 -13.68 19.38 -1.47
CA TYR A 31 -14.03 19.56 -2.88
C TYR A 31 -13.32 20.76 -3.52
N ALA A 32 -13.15 21.86 -2.79
CA ALA A 32 -12.36 22.99 -3.24
C ALA A 32 -10.92 22.59 -3.57
N PHE A 33 -10.35 21.67 -2.77
CA PHE A 33 -9.04 21.08 -3.04
C PHE A 33 -9.09 20.06 -4.19
N ALA A 34 -9.88 18.99 -4.05
CA ALA A 34 -9.81 17.80 -4.89
C ALA A 34 -10.39 17.96 -6.30
N SER A 35 -11.32 18.90 -6.50
CA SER A 35 -12.06 19.03 -7.77
C SER A 35 -12.05 20.43 -8.36
N GLU A 36 -11.89 21.47 -7.55
CA GLU A 36 -12.00 22.87 -8.02
C GLU A 36 -10.65 23.58 -8.15
N SER A 37 -9.53 22.87 -7.98
CA SER A 37 -8.21 23.49 -7.95
C SER A 37 -7.11 22.65 -8.60
N ALA A 38 -5.96 23.29 -8.85
CA ALA A 38 -4.74 22.61 -9.28
C ALA A 38 -3.90 22.06 -8.11
N TRP A 39 -4.40 22.14 -6.86
CA TRP A 39 -3.66 21.69 -5.68
C TRP A 39 -3.31 20.20 -5.70
N PRO A 40 -4.17 19.27 -6.15
CA PRO A 40 -3.81 17.86 -6.21
C PRO A 40 -2.61 17.60 -7.12
N VAL A 41 -2.56 18.24 -8.28
CA VAL A 41 -1.43 18.12 -9.24
C VAL A 41 -0.15 18.74 -8.65
N LEU A 42 -0.25 19.91 -8.03
CA LEU A 42 0.90 20.56 -7.41
C LEU A 42 1.48 19.71 -6.26
N THR A 43 0.61 19.18 -5.41
CA THR A 43 1.02 18.39 -4.24
C THR A 43 1.52 17.00 -4.64
N GLU A 44 0.98 16.41 -5.71
CA GLU A 44 1.57 15.23 -6.35
C GLU A 44 2.98 15.52 -6.85
N ALA A 45 3.18 16.62 -7.58
CA ALA A 45 4.49 17.02 -8.11
C ALA A 45 5.52 17.21 -6.98
N ILE A 46 5.10 17.81 -5.86
CA ILE A 46 5.94 17.96 -4.66
C ILE A 46 6.26 16.59 -4.05
N ALA A 47 5.25 15.75 -3.84
CA ALA A 47 5.39 14.43 -3.23
C ALA A 47 6.35 13.52 -4.02
N ILE A 48 6.17 13.47 -5.35
CA ILE A 48 7.02 12.64 -6.20
C ILE A 48 8.43 13.22 -6.32
N SER A 49 8.59 14.55 -6.38
CA SER A 49 9.91 15.18 -6.38
C SER A 49 10.66 14.91 -5.08
N LEU A 50 10.01 15.01 -3.93
CA LEU A 50 10.60 14.68 -2.63
C LEU A 50 11.08 13.23 -2.60
N THR A 51 10.25 12.31 -3.10
CA THR A 51 10.59 10.88 -3.18
C THR A 51 11.79 10.67 -4.11
N ALA A 52 11.79 11.28 -5.30
CA ALA A 52 12.88 11.17 -6.26
C ALA A 52 14.21 11.71 -5.71
N LEU A 53 14.19 12.83 -4.97
CA LEU A 53 15.38 13.40 -4.34
C LEU A 53 16.04 12.44 -3.34
N ILE A 54 15.25 11.60 -2.66
CA ILE A 54 15.76 10.55 -1.77
C ILE A 54 16.46 9.46 -2.60
N LEU A 55 15.88 9.08 -3.73
CA LEU A 55 16.40 8.00 -4.59
C LEU A 55 17.61 8.39 -5.44
N LEU A 56 17.77 9.66 -5.80
CA LEU A 56 18.85 10.16 -6.66
C LEU A 56 20.24 9.98 -6.05
N LYS A 57 20.35 9.95 -4.72
CA LYS A 57 21.64 9.88 -4.03
C LYS A 57 22.23 8.47 -3.98
N SER A 58 21.43 7.47 -3.61
CA SER A 58 21.78 6.04 -3.58
C SER A 58 20.74 5.25 -2.78
N VAL A 59 20.77 3.92 -2.91
CA VAL A 59 20.00 2.98 -2.08
C VAL A 59 20.23 3.21 -0.57
N LYS A 60 21.46 3.56 -0.14
CA LYS A 60 21.78 3.90 1.26
C LYS A 60 20.98 5.09 1.79
N THR A 61 20.47 5.95 0.91
CA THR A 61 19.63 7.10 1.29
C THR A 61 18.20 6.67 1.63
N ILE A 62 17.73 5.56 1.05
CA ILE A 62 16.44 4.94 1.41
C ILE A 62 16.48 4.48 2.87
N GLU A 63 17.55 3.76 3.25
CA GLU A 63 17.75 3.32 4.64
C GLU A 63 17.79 4.51 5.59
N ARG A 64 18.60 5.54 5.29
CA ARG A 64 18.69 6.76 6.11
C ARG A 64 17.36 7.49 6.25
N ALA A 65 16.58 7.56 5.16
CA ALA A 65 15.25 8.17 5.21
C ALA A 65 14.33 7.37 6.13
N ASN A 66 14.29 6.04 6.00
CA ASN A 66 13.44 5.17 6.81
C ASN A 66 13.86 5.12 8.29
N LEU A 67 15.16 5.27 8.60
CA LEU A 67 15.66 5.43 9.96
C LEU A 67 15.14 6.71 10.65
N VAL A 68 14.64 7.68 9.90
CA VAL A 68 13.98 8.88 10.43
C VAL A 68 12.45 8.75 10.34
N LEU A 69 11.92 8.34 9.20
CA LEU A 69 10.48 8.28 8.94
C LEU A 69 9.76 7.28 9.85
N ALA A 70 10.27 6.07 9.99
CA ALA A 70 9.59 5.04 10.77
C ALA A 70 9.56 5.36 12.28
N PRO A 71 10.66 5.77 12.94
CA PRO A 71 10.60 6.19 14.34
C PRO A 71 9.73 7.43 14.55
N THR A 72 9.77 8.39 13.61
CA THR A 72 8.91 9.59 13.67
C THR A 72 7.44 9.22 13.59
N LEU A 73 7.06 8.34 12.65
CA LEU A 73 5.70 7.83 12.53
C LEU A 73 5.24 7.18 13.84
N ILE A 74 6.03 6.26 14.40
CA ILE A 74 5.65 5.58 15.65
C ILE A 74 5.52 6.56 16.80
N LEU A 75 6.43 7.53 16.91
CA LEU A 75 6.35 8.57 17.94
C LEU A 75 5.05 9.39 17.81
N LEU A 76 4.74 9.89 16.61
CA LEU A 76 3.54 10.69 16.36
C LEU A 76 2.28 9.86 16.64
N LEU A 77 2.24 8.61 16.18
CA LEU A 77 1.13 7.70 16.40
C LEU A 77 0.89 7.45 17.90
N VAL A 78 1.94 7.16 18.67
CA VAL A 78 1.84 6.93 20.11
C VAL A 78 1.36 8.19 20.84
N VAL A 79 1.83 9.38 20.46
CA VAL A 79 1.38 10.65 21.05
C VAL A 79 -0.12 10.84 20.83
N ILE A 80 -0.61 10.64 19.61
CA ILE A 80 -2.04 10.79 19.29
C ILE A 80 -2.86 9.70 19.96
N PHE A 81 -2.36 8.47 20.00
CA PHE A 81 -3.02 7.34 20.65
C PHE A 81 -3.18 7.58 22.16
N VAL A 82 -2.12 7.96 22.87
CA VAL A 82 -2.21 8.26 24.31
C VAL A 82 -3.20 9.39 24.55
N TRP A 83 -3.18 10.43 23.73
CA TRP A 83 -4.16 11.51 23.82
C TRP A 83 -5.60 11.01 23.61
N SER A 84 -5.87 10.21 22.59
CA SER A 84 -7.23 9.72 22.31
C SER A 84 -7.77 8.86 23.45
N MET A 85 -6.92 8.07 24.11
CA MET A 85 -7.31 7.27 25.29
C MET A 85 -7.64 8.13 26.53
N THR A 86 -7.14 9.37 26.61
CA THR A 86 -7.44 10.27 27.74
C THR A 86 -8.77 11.01 27.59
N ARG A 87 -9.44 10.89 26.43
CA ARG A 87 -10.69 11.59 26.17
C ARG A 87 -11.87 10.92 26.89
N PRO A 88 -12.83 11.69 27.43
CA PRO A 88 -14.07 11.14 28.00
C PRO A 88 -14.85 10.35 26.95
N GLY A 89 -15.32 9.14 27.29
CA GLY A 89 -16.06 8.28 26.36
C GLY A 89 -15.20 7.49 25.37
N SER A 90 -13.86 7.62 25.40
CA SER A 90 -12.94 6.80 24.58
C SER A 90 -13.09 5.30 24.83
N GLY A 91 -13.36 4.92 26.09
CA GLY A 91 -13.60 3.53 26.48
C GLY A 91 -14.79 2.87 25.77
N ASP A 92 -15.80 3.66 25.37
CA ASP A 92 -16.97 3.15 24.64
C ASP A 92 -16.56 2.69 23.23
N GLY A 93 -15.67 3.44 22.57
CA GLY A 93 -15.13 3.05 21.26
C GLY A 93 -14.27 1.80 21.32
N LEU A 94 -13.46 1.62 22.37
CA LEU A 94 -12.71 0.39 22.59
C LEU A 94 -13.63 -0.79 22.92
N GLN A 95 -14.62 -0.56 23.78
CA GLN A 95 -15.60 -1.59 24.11
C GLN A 95 -16.32 -2.05 22.86
N PHE A 96 -16.73 -1.13 21.99
CA PHE A 96 -17.32 -1.45 20.71
C PHE A 96 -16.36 -2.29 19.84
N MET A 97 -15.13 -1.81 19.61
CA MET A 97 -14.15 -2.47 18.74
C MET A 97 -13.80 -3.90 19.20
N PHE A 98 -13.75 -4.13 20.51
CA PHE A 98 -13.39 -5.43 21.09
C PHE A 98 -14.59 -6.27 21.54
N SER A 99 -15.82 -5.86 21.22
CA SER A 99 -17.02 -6.66 21.46
C SER A 99 -17.32 -7.53 20.23
N PRO A 100 -17.01 -8.84 20.24
CA PRO A 100 -17.23 -9.69 19.08
C PRO A 100 -18.72 -9.93 18.86
N ASP A 101 -19.19 -9.70 17.64
CA ASP A 101 -20.45 -10.25 17.15
C ASP A 101 -20.19 -11.61 16.50
N TRP A 102 -20.46 -12.68 17.24
CA TRP A 102 -20.23 -14.06 16.77
C TRP A 102 -21.06 -14.45 15.55
N ASP A 103 -22.19 -13.78 15.31
CA ASP A 103 -23.01 -14.06 14.13
C ASP A 103 -22.34 -13.57 12.85
N THR A 104 -21.53 -12.50 12.91
CA THR A 104 -20.75 -12.03 11.76
C THR A 104 -19.73 -13.04 11.27
N LEU A 105 -19.18 -13.91 12.14
CA LEU A 105 -18.24 -14.96 11.75
C LEU A 105 -18.86 -16.02 10.83
N LYS A 106 -20.20 -16.13 10.81
CA LYS A 106 -20.93 -17.01 9.88
C LYS A 106 -20.99 -16.44 8.48
N SER A 107 -20.76 -15.13 8.31
CA SER A 107 -20.75 -14.48 7.01
C SER A 107 -19.44 -14.83 6.29
N PRO A 108 -19.49 -15.47 5.11
CA PRO A 108 -18.29 -15.69 4.30
C PRO A 108 -17.62 -14.37 3.89
N LEU A 109 -18.41 -13.29 3.74
CA LEU A 109 -17.92 -11.98 3.34
C LEU A 109 -16.89 -11.43 4.32
N LEU A 110 -17.10 -11.60 5.62
CA LEU A 110 -16.15 -11.14 6.65
C LEU A 110 -14.74 -11.72 6.44
N TRP A 111 -14.67 -13.01 6.10
CA TRP A 111 -13.39 -13.69 5.88
C TRP A 111 -12.72 -13.24 4.59
N VAL A 112 -13.51 -12.94 3.57
CA VAL A 112 -13.01 -12.39 2.31
C VAL A 112 -12.45 -10.99 2.53
N ASP A 113 -13.16 -10.13 3.25
CA ASP A 113 -12.72 -8.76 3.56
C ASP A 113 -11.43 -8.79 4.39
N ALA A 114 -11.37 -9.66 5.40
CA ALA A 114 -10.19 -9.81 6.26
C ALA A 114 -8.96 -10.29 5.48
N ALA A 115 -9.11 -11.30 4.62
CA ALA A 115 -8.02 -11.84 3.82
C ALA A 115 -7.55 -10.85 2.74
N THR A 116 -8.50 -10.17 2.09
CA THR A 116 -8.22 -9.09 1.12
C THR A 116 -7.43 -7.97 1.81
N GLN A 117 -7.92 -7.44 2.93
CA GLN A 117 -7.24 -6.40 3.70
C GLN A 117 -5.81 -6.81 4.06
N ASN A 118 -5.59 -8.04 4.53
CA ASN A 118 -4.25 -8.51 4.90
C ASN A 118 -3.29 -8.60 3.69
N ALA A 119 -3.78 -9.02 2.52
CA ALA A 119 -2.98 -9.05 1.30
C ALA A 119 -2.55 -7.64 0.84
N PHE A 120 -3.47 -6.67 0.92
CA PHE A 120 -3.19 -5.27 0.63
C PHE A 120 -2.23 -4.65 1.63
N ASP A 121 -2.48 -4.84 2.92
CA ASP A 121 -1.73 -4.24 4.04
C ASP A 121 -0.26 -4.69 4.03
N THR A 122 0.00 -5.93 3.61
CA THR A 122 1.37 -6.46 3.43
C THR A 122 2.01 -6.13 2.09
N GLY A 123 1.27 -5.54 1.14
CA GLY A 123 1.74 -5.29 -0.22
C GLY A 123 2.06 -6.58 -0.99
N ALA A 124 1.37 -7.67 -0.71
CA ALA A 124 1.60 -8.96 -1.33
C ALA A 124 1.43 -8.87 -2.86
N GLY A 125 2.39 -9.40 -3.62
CA GLY A 125 2.32 -9.37 -5.08
C GLY A 125 2.65 -8.00 -5.71
N THR A 126 3.06 -6.98 -4.96
CA THR A 126 3.46 -5.68 -5.55
C THR A 126 4.83 -5.73 -6.25
N GLY A 127 5.73 -6.61 -5.85
CA GLY A 127 7.12 -6.70 -6.36
C GLY A 127 8.14 -5.88 -5.57
N ILE A 128 7.70 -5.07 -4.60
CA ILE A 128 8.57 -4.20 -3.79
C ILE A 128 9.68 -5.01 -3.09
N PHE A 129 9.33 -6.14 -2.47
CA PHE A 129 10.31 -6.98 -1.79
C PHE A 129 11.33 -7.63 -2.73
N VAL A 130 10.99 -7.84 -4.00
CA VAL A 130 11.94 -8.35 -5.00
C VAL A 130 13.01 -7.31 -5.30
N ALA A 131 12.59 -6.04 -5.49
CA ALA A 131 13.52 -4.93 -5.69
C ALA A 131 14.44 -4.74 -4.47
N TYR A 132 13.91 -4.85 -3.25
CA TYR A 132 14.73 -4.76 -2.04
C TYR A 132 15.65 -5.96 -1.82
N ALA A 133 15.23 -7.16 -2.21
CA ALA A 133 16.06 -8.35 -2.11
C ALA A 133 17.35 -8.23 -2.94
N ALA A 134 17.33 -7.47 -4.05
CA ALA A 134 18.51 -7.21 -4.88
C ALA A 134 19.63 -6.45 -4.14
N TYR A 135 19.30 -5.75 -3.05
CA TYR A 135 20.24 -4.97 -2.25
C TYR A 135 20.59 -5.62 -0.90
N MET A 136 20.03 -6.80 -0.60
CA MET A 136 20.28 -7.48 0.67
C MET A 136 21.60 -8.25 0.65
N ALA A 137 22.36 -8.16 1.75
CA ALA A 137 23.53 -9.00 1.94
C ALA A 137 23.14 -10.48 2.03
N LYS A 138 24.04 -11.38 1.60
CA LYS A 138 23.80 -12.84 1.53
C LYS A 138 23.29 -13.46 2.83
N ASP A 139 23.84 -13.04 3.98
CA ASP A 139 23.49 -13.58 5.29
C ASP A 139 22.34 -12.84 5.99
N THR A 140 21.65 -11.93 5.29
CA THR A 140 20.47 -11.24 5.83
C THR A 140 19.38 -12.25 6.20
N PRO A 141 18.79 -12.18 7.41
CA PRO A 141 17.82 -13.17 7.86
C PRO A 141 16.40 -12.88 7.31
N VAL A 142 16.20 -13.22 6.03
CA VAL A 142 14.95 -12.97 5.28
C VAL A 142 13.73 -13.65 5.92
N VAL A 143 13.86 -14.87 6.45
CA VAL A 143 12.76 -15.60 7.10
C VAL A 143 12.29 -14.88 8.36
N LYS A 144 13.22 -14.38 9.18
CA LYS A 144 12.87 -13.55 10.35
C LYS A 144 12.13 -12.29 9.92
N TYR A 145 12.62 -11.59 8.90
CA TYR A 145 11.96 -10.38 8.39
C TYR A 145 10.56 -10.65 7.85
N ALA A 146 10.39 -11.72 7.07
CA ALA A 146 9.10 -12.14 6.55
C ALA A 146 8.09 -12.48 7.66
N PHE A 147 8.55 -12.92 8.83
CA PHE A 147 7.69 -13.18 9.99
C PHE A 147 7.38 -11.90 10.78
N PHE A 148 8.38 -11.07 11.07
CA PHE A 148 8.21 -9.91 11.95
C PHE A 148 7.58 -8.71 11.27
N ILE A 149 7.84 -8.46 9.98
CA ILE A 149 7.30 -7.30 9.27
C ILE A 149 5.76 -7.28 9.30
N PRO A 150 5.04 -8.35 8.90
CA PRO A 150 3.57 -8.37 8.96
C PRO A 150 3.02 -8.25 10.39
N ILE A 151 3.71 -8.82 11.39
CA ILE A 151 3.27 -8.71 12.79
C ILE A 151 3.36 -7.26 13.27
N MET A 152 4.48 -6.58 13.00
CA MET A 152 4.63 -5.17 13.35
C MET A 152 3.62 -4.29 12.61
N ASN A 153 3.34 -4.62 11.35
CA ASN A 153 2.30 -3.96 10.57
C ASN A 153 0.92 -4.09 11.25
N ASN A 154 0.50 -5.31 11.59
CA ASN A 154 -0.76 -5.55 12.29
C ASN A 154 -0.85 -4.86 13.66
N VAL A 155 0.26 -4.75 14.39
CA VAL A 155 0.30 -4.00 15.66
C VAL A 155 0.02 -2.51 15.41
N VAL A 156 0.63 -1.92 14.39
CA VAL A 156 0.40 -0.51 14.01
C VAL A 156 -1.04 -0.32 13.53
N SER A 157 -1.58 -1.24 12.71
CA SER A 157 -2.98 -1.24 12.26
C SER A 157 -3.96 -1.32 13.44
N LEU A 158 -3.67 -2.17 14.44
CA LEU A 158 -4.49 -2.28 15.65
C LEU A 158 -4.46 -0.99 16.49
N ILE A 159 -3.28 -0.39 16.70
CA ILE A 159 -3.14 0.90 17.41
C ILE A 159 -3.90 2.00 16.68
N SER A 160 -3.81 2.04 15.36
CA SER A 160 -4.53 3.01 14.53
C SER A 160 -6.05 2.81 14.64
N GLY A 161 -6.53 1.56 14.58
CA GLY A 161 -7.94 1.24 14.80
C GLY A 161 -8.44 1.72 16.17
N MET A 162 -7.72 1.36 17.25
CA MET A 162 -8.07 1.81 18.61
C MET A 162 -8.10 3.34 18.73
N LEU A 163 -7.13 4.02 18.13
CA LEU A 163 -7.06 5.48 18.09
C LEU A 163 -8.30 6.07 17.40
N ILE A 164 -8.66 5.56 16.22
CA ILE A 164 -9.79 6.06 15.43
C ILE A 164 -11.10 5.81 16.17
N PHE A 165 -11.38 4.57 16.58
CA PHE A 165 -12.61 4.24 17.29
C PHE A 165 -12.78 5.05 18.58
N SER A 166 -11.71 5.19 19.38
CA SER A 166 -11.76 5.97 20.61
C SER A 166 -12.01 7.46 20.36
N THR A 167 -11.39 8.02 19.32
CA THR A 167 -11.55 9.44 18.97
C THR A 167 -12.95 9.71 18.45
N VAL A 168 -13.44 8.91 17.50
CA VAL A 168 -14.76 9.12 16.90
C VAL A 168 -15.87 8.92 17.94
N PHE A 169 -15.84 7.85 18.73
CA PHE A 169 -16.87 7.64 19.77
C PHE A 169 -16.89 8.74 20.82
N SER A 170 -15.71 9.13 21.32
CA SER A 170 -15.59 10.20 22.31
C SER A 170 -16.16 11.50 21.78
N THR A 171 -15.72 11.91 20.60
CA THR A 171 -16.10 13.20 20.04
C THR A 171 -17.56 13.23 19.57
N SER A 172 -18.05 12.17 18.93
CA SER A 172 -19.44 12.12 18.47
C SER A 172 -20.42 12.21 19.64
N ARG A 173 -20.12 11.56 20.78
CA ARG A 173 -20.94 11.65 22.00
C ARG A 173 -20.80 13.00 22.72
N GLU A 174 -19.63 13.65 22.62
CA GLU A 174 -19.44 15.02 23.12
C GLU A 174 -20.32 16.03 22.33
N GLN A 175 -20.43 15.86 21.02
CA GLN A 175 -21.27 16.70 20.16
C GLN A 175 -22.76 16.39 20.28
N ASN A 176 -23.12 15.10 20.34
CA ASN A 176 -24.50 14.64 20.49
C ASN A 176 -24.58 13.51 21.52
N PRO A 177 -24.96 13.80 22.78
CA PRO A 177 -25.06 12.79 23.84
C PRO A 177 -26.09 11.67 23.57
N ASN A 178 -27.01 11.87 22.61
CA ASN A 178 -28.04 10.90 22.25
C ASN A 178 -27.69 10.09 20.99
N ILE A 179 -26.51 10.30 20.40
CA ILE A 179 -26.10 9.55 19.21
C ILE A 179 -25.99 8.05 19.54
N THR A 180 -26.52 7.22 18.66
CA THR A 180 -26.45 5.77 18.78
C THR A 180 -25.14 5.23 18.23
N ASP A 181 -24.72 4.06 18.69
CA ASP A 181 -23.52 3.41 18.17
C ASP A 181 -23.64 3.11 16.66
N VAL A 182 -24.87 2.84 16.18
CA VAL A 182 -25.14 2.62 14.75
C VAL A 182 -24.86 3.89 13.94
N GLU A 183 -25.33 5.05 14.40
CA GLU A 183 -25.05 6.32 13.73
C GLU A 183 -23.55 6.65 13.74
N ILE A 184 -22.83 6.34 14.83
CA ILE A 184 -21.37 6.49 14.87
C ILE A 184 -20.68 5.57 13.84
N LEU A 185 -21.18 4.34 13.68
CA LEU A 185 -20.64 3.42 12.68
C LEU A 185 -20.93 3.88 11.27
N ASP A 186 -22.10 4.46 11.02
CA ASP A 186 -22.42 5.02 9.71
C ASP A 186 -21.43 6.15 9.37
N LEU A 187 -21.05 6.99 10.33
CA LEU A 187 -19.97 7.98 10.15
C LEU A 187 -18.61 7.35 9.86
N LEU A 188 -18.27 6.23 10.51
CA LEU A 188 -17.02 5.50 10.25
C LEU A 188 -17.05 4.80 8.88
N ARG A 189 -18.24 4.46 8.38
CA ARG A 189 -18.49 3.82 7.08
C ARG A 189 -18.71 4.83 5.96
N GLU A 190 -18.94 6.10 6.27
CA GLU A 190 -18.98 7.18 5.28
C GLU A 190 -17.59 7.33 4.64
N THR A 191 -17.39 6.56 3.57
CA THR A 191 -16.12 6.48 2.86
C THR A 191 -15.84 7.72 2.02
N GLY A 192 -16.83 8.60 1.79
CA GLY A 192 -16.71 9.62 0.75
C GLY A 192 -16.24 9.00 -0.59
N PRO A 193 -15.85 9.80 -1.58
CA PRO A 193 -15.25 9.23 -2.78
C PRO A 193 -13.88 8.61 -2.46
N GLY A 194 -13.67 7.33 -2.78
CA GLY A 194 -12.37 6.66 -2.68
C GLY A 194 -11.86 6.40 -1.26
N SER A 195 -12.74 6.12 -0.29
CA SER A 195 -12.38 5.81 1.11
C SER A 195 -11.62 6.94 1.83
N THR A 196 -11.87 8.19 1.44
CA THR A 196 -11.18 9.38 1.95
C THR A 196 -12.00 10.20 2.95
N GLY A 197 -13.30 9.91 3.08
CA GLY A 197 -14.26 10.67 3.90
C GLY A 197 -13.88 10.76 5.37
N LEU A 198 -13.63 9.62 6.03
CA LEU A 198 -13.26 9.61 7.45
C LEU A 198 -12.02 10.49 7.72
N THR A 199 -10.96 10.29 6.94
CA THR A 199 -9.66 10.93 7.18
C THR A 199 -9.67 12.42 6.87
N PHE A 200 -10.23 12.81 5.72
CA PHE A 200 -10.10 14.18 5.20
C PHE A 200 -11.31 15.06 5.49
N ILE A 201 -12.48 14.48 5.76
CA ILE A 201 -13.72 15.21 6.02
C ILE A 201 -14.07 15.17 7.50
N TRP A 202 -14.18 13.98 8.09
CA TRP A 202 -14.69 13.83 9.45
C TRP A 202 -13.66 14.07 10.54
N LEU A 203 -12.46 13.50 10.46
CA LEU A 203 -11.43 13.68 11.49
C LEU A 203 -11.09 15.16 11.77
N PRO A 204 -10.96 16.07 10.79
CA PRO A 204 -10.74 17.49 11.08
C PRO A 204 -11.86 18.12 11.93
N VAL A 205 -13.11 17.78 11.65
CA VAL A 205 -14.29 18.28 12.38
C VAL A 205 -14.33 17.72 13.79
N LEU A 206 -14.02 16.43 13.94
CA LEU A 206 -14.00 15.80 15.24
C LEU A 206 -12.90 16.41 16.12
N LEU A 207 -11.70 16.65 15.55
CA LEU A 207 -10.60 17.24 16.29
C LEU A 207 -10.85 18.69 16.72
N ASP A 208 -11.72 19.44 16.02
CA ASP A 208 -12.07 20.82 16.40
C ASP A 208 -12.71 20.91 17.80
N THR A 209 -13.37 19.84 18.27
CA THR A 209 -13.94 19.78 19.63
C THR A 209 -12.93 19.96 20.75
N ALA A 210 -11.65 19.66 20.50
CA ALA A 210 -10.55 19.89 21.43
C ALA A 210 -9.93 21.30 21.32
N GLY A 211 -10.55 22.20 20.55
CA GLY A 211 -10.13 23.58 20.35
C GLY A 211 -8.71 23.71 19.80
N THR A 212 -7.90 24.62 20.37
CA THR A 212 -6.52 24.85 19.91
C THR A 212 -5.65 23.60 20.00
N PHE A 213 -5.88 22.74 21.00
CA PHE A 213 -5.13 21.50 21.13
C PHE A 213 -5.53 20.49 20.03
N GLY A 214 -6.79 20.46 19.66
CA GLY A 214 -7.30 19.68 18.52
C GLY A 214 -6.58 19.96 17.21
N ARG A 215 -6.27 21.24 16.96
CA ARG A 215 -5.47 21.66 15.80
C ARG A 215 -4.06 21.10 15.82
N VAL A 216 -3.39 21.07 16.98
CA VAL A 216 -2.06 20.47 17.13
C VAL A 216 -2.12 18.98 16.83
N ILE A 217 -3.15 18.29 17.33
CA ILE A 217 -3.34 16.86 17.08
C ILE A 217 -3.64 16.59 15.60
N ALA A 218 -4.46 17.41 14.94
CA ALA A 218 -4.74 17.28 13.51
C ALA A 218 -3.47 17.41 12.66
N VAL A 219 -2.64 18.43 12.92
CA VAL A 219 -1.34 18.59 12.23
C VAL A 219 -0.43 17.40 12.49
N THR A 220 -0.37 16.90 13.73
CA THR A 220 0.42 15.73 14.11
C THR A 220 -0.07 14.47 13.38
N PHE A 221 -1.39 14.31 13.25
CA PHE A 221 -2.03 13.18 12.55
C PHE A 221 -1.72 13.20 11.05
N PHE A 222 -1.92 14.33 10.37
CA PHE A 222 -1.58 14.41 8.95
C PHE A 222 -0.08 14.30 8.69
N LEU A 223 0.78 14.79 9.61
CA LEU A 223 2.22 14.56 9.53
C LEU A 223 2.56 13.07 9.68
N CYS A 224 1.88 12.36 10.58
CA CYS A 224 2.00 10.91 10.71
C CYS A 224 1.64 10.20 9.40
N LEU A 225 0.55 10.61 8.74
CA LEU A 225 0.16 10.10 7.42
C LEU A 225 1.18 10.43 6.33
N VAL A 226 1.79 11.63 6.35
CA VAL A 226 2.88 11.99 5.43
C VAL A 226 4.08 11.07 5.64
N CYS A 227 4.49 10.80 6.89
CA CYS A 227 5.59 9.86 7.16
C CYS A 227 5.28 8.46 6.64
N ALA A 228 4.06 7.96 6.89
CA ALA A 228 3.60 6.65 6.43
C ALA A 228 3.62 6.57 4.90
N ALA A 229 2.90 7.46 4.24
CA ALA A 229 2.75 7.45 2.78
C ALA A 229 4.07 7.76 2.06
N LEU A 230 4.95 8.59 2.62
CA LEU A 230 6.28 8.84 2.04
C LEU A 230 7.17 7.60 2.11
N SER A 231 7.16 6.86 3.21
CA SER A 231 7.94 5.61 3.34
C SER A 231 7.52 4.57 2.29
N SER A 232 6.21 4.39 2.08
CA SER A 232 5.67 3.50 1.04
C SER A 232 5.95 4.04 -0.37
N ALA A 233 5.87 5.35 -0.59
CA ALA A 233 6.15 5.98 -1.87
C ALA A 233 7.61 5.77 -2.31
N ILE A 234 8.57 5.85 -1.37
CA ILE A 234 9.98 5.54 -1.62
C ILE A 234 10.14 4.10 -2.11
N ALA A 235 9.47 3.14 -1.46
CA ALA A 235 9.54 1.73 -1.83
C ALA A 235 8.97 1.43 -3.22
N ILE A 236 7.80 2.00 -3.53
CA ILE A 236 7.15 1.82 -4.83
C ILE A 236 7.95 2.49 -5.95
N LEU A 237 8.42 3.72 -5.74
CA LEU A 237 9.22 4.42 -6.76
C LEU A 237 10.58 3.74 -6.97
N GLU A 238 11.18 3.18 -5.92
CA GLU A 238 12.42 2.39 -6.04
C GLU A 238 12.21 1.15 -6.88
N MET A 239 11.12 0.41 -6.68
CA MET A 239 10.80 -0.75 -7.50
C MET A 239 10.69 -0.40 -8.99
N ILE A 240 10.01 0.70 -9.33
CA ILE A 240 9.90 1.17 -10.72
C ILE A 240 11.28 1.60 -11.24
N THR A 241 12.08 2.28 -10.41
CA THR A 241 13.45 2.70 -10.76
C THR A 241 14.34 1.49 -11.05
N HIS A 242 14.27 0.44 -10.21
CA HIS A 242 15.03 -0.78 -10.37
C HIS A 242 14.71 -1.49 -11.69
N ALA A 243 13.43 -1.47 -12.11
CA ALA A 243 13.06 -2.02 -13.41
C ALA A 243 13.77 -1.31 -14.58
N PHE A 244 14.02 0.01 -14.48
CA PHE A 244 14.84 0.74 -15.45
C PHE A 244 16.34 0.43 -15.31
N ASP A 245 16.83 0.25 -14.07
CA ASP A 245 18.21 -0.16 -13.80
C ASP A 245 18.53 -1.52 -14.47
N ASP A 246 17.58 -2.46 -14.48
CA ASP A 246 17.70 -3.77 -15.15
C ASP A 246 17.82 -3.67 -16.68
N PHE A 247 17.33 -2.59 -17.29
CA PHE A 247 17.57 -2.27 -18.70
C PHE A 247 18.95 -1.65 -18.96
N GLY A 248 19.79 -1.54 -17.94
CA GLY A 248 21.14 -0.98 -18.03
C GLY A 248 21.19 0.54 -18.04
N MET A 249 20.10 1.21 -17.64
CA MET A 249 20.07 2.67 -17.53
C MET A 249 20.93 3.13 -16.35
N PRO A 250 21.66 4.26 -16.47
CA PRO A 250 22.37 4.83 -15.34
C PRO A 250 21.37 5.35 -14.30
N ARG A 251 21.69 5.20 -13.01
CA ARG A 251 20.79 5.46 -11.88
C ARG A 251 20.00 6.78 -11.96
N ILE A 252 20.65 7.88 -12.33
CA ILE A 252 19.99 9.19 -12.45
C ILE A 252 18.91 9.15 -13.54
N ALA A 253 19.21 8.53 -14.69
CA ALA A 253 18.24 8.40 -15.76
C ALA A 253 17.09 7.49 -15.34
N SER A 254 17.36 6.38 -14.66
CA SER A 254 16.34 5.47 -14.12
C SER A 254 15.37 6.18 -13.18
N VAL A 255 15.90 6.95 -12.21
CA VAL A 255 15.07 7.71 -11.26
C VAL A 255 14.25 8.76 -11.98
N LEU A 256 14.82 9.51 -12.92
CA LEU A 256 14.10 10.53 -13.67
C LEU A 256 13.02 9.92 -14.57
N SER A 257 13.29 8.78 -15.20
CA SER A 257 12.31 8.04 -16.02
C SER A 257 11.17 7.49 -15.17
N ALA A 258 11.47 6.85 -14.05
CA ALA A 258 10.47 6.36 -13.10
C ALA A 258 9.61 7.50 -12.55
N THR A 259 10.24 8.61 -12.17
CA THR A 259 9.56 9.81 -11.68
C THR A 259 8.64 10.40 -12.73
N THR A 260 9.14 10.58 -13.96
CA THR A 260 8.37 11.17 -15.05
C THR A 260 7.19 10.28 -15.45
N ALA A 261 7.41 8.98 -15.57
CA ALA A 261 6.35 8.02 -15.89
C ALA A 261 5.27 8.00 -14.81
N THR A 262 5.67 7.92 -13.54
CA THR A 262 4.73 7.89 -12.40
C THR A 262 3.94 9.19 -12.30
N PHE A 263 4.57 10.36 -12.51
CA PHE A 263 3.88 11.65 -12.52
C PHE A 263 2.85 11.72 -13.65
N ILE A 264 3.24 11.39 -14.89
CA ILE A 264 2.33 11.46 -16.04
C ILE A 264 1.14 10.53 -15.88
N LEU A 265 1.37 9.29 -15.41
CA LEU A 265 0.29 8.33 -15.17
C LEU A 265 -0.59 8.74 -13.98
N GLY A 266 -0.02 9.41 -12.97
CA GLY A 266 -0.75 9.90 -11.80
C GLY A 266 -1.61 11.14 -12.06
N LEU A 267 -1.35 11.90 -13.13
CA LEU A 267 -2.12 13.10 -13.49
C LEU A 267 -3.63 12.83 -13.62
N GLY A 268 -4.02 11.67 -14.18
CA GLY A 268 -5.43 11.31 -14.27
C GLY A 268 -6.10 11.26 -12.90
N SER A 269 -5.42 10.63 -11.94
CA SER A 269 -5.89 10.48 -10.56
C SER A 269 -5.82 11.78 -9.76
N ALA A 270 -4.90 12.70 -10.09
CA ALA A 270 -4.86 14.02 -9.47
C ALA A 270 -5.93 14.96 -10.00
N LEU A 271 -6.30 14.85 -11.29
CA LEU A 271 -7.27 15.75 -11.92
C LEU A 271 -8.72 15.30 -11.75
N ASN A 272 -8.95 14.00 -11.55
CA ASN A 272 -10.30 13.44 -11.50
C ASN A 272 -10.42 12.38 -10.39
N LEU A 273 -11.33 12.66 -9.45
CA LEU A 273 -11.59 11.81 -8.30
C LEU A 273 -12.22 10.47 -8.68
N GLU A 274 -13.13 10.46 -9.65
CA GLU A 274 -13.72 9.22 -10.20
C GLU A 274 -12.66 8.35 -10.88
N TYR A 275 -11.71 8.98 -11.57
CA TYR A 275 -10.56 8.26 -12.14
C TYR A 275 -9.67 7.67 -11.04
N LEU A 276 -9.36 8.44 -9.99
CA LEU A 276 -8.61 7.92 -8.84
C LEU A 276 -9.31 6.71 -8.21
N THR A 277 -10.63 6.80 -7.96
CA THR A 277 -11.41 5.69 -7.40
C THR A 277 -11.39 4.48 -8.32
N ASN A 278 -11.57 4.67 -9.63
CA ASN A 278 -11.48 3.56 -10.58
C ASN A 278 -10.11 2.88 -10.59
N GLN A 279 -9.01 3.66 -10.51
CA GLN A 279 -7.66 3.09 -10.50
C GLN A 279 -7.38 2.34 -9.19
N ASP A 280 -7.83 2.85 -8.05
CA ASP A 280 -7.73 2.18 -6.76
C ASP A 280 -8.46 0.83 -6.78
N PHE A 281 -9.72 0.84 -7.23
CA PHE A 281 -10.55 -0.35 -7.43
C PHE A 281 -9.89 -1.38 -8.37
N THR A 282 -9.42 -0.94 -9.55
CA THR A 282 -8.93 -1.84 -10.60
C THR A 282 -7.61 -2.50 -10.24
N TRP A 283 -6.67 -1.72 -9.70
CA TRP A 283 -5.30 -2.20 -9.45
C TRP A 283 -5.16 -2.85 -8.08
N GLY A 284 -6.06 -2.54 -7.16
CA GLY A 284 -6.12 -3.21 -5.88
C GLY A 284 -6.29 -4.73 -6.03
N LEU A 285 -7.12 -5.21 -6.94
CA LEU A 285 -7.27 -6.67 -7.14
C LEU A 285 -6.17 -7.29 -7.99
N ALA A 286 -5.48 -6.49 -8.80
CA ALA A 286 -4.40 -6.97 -9.65
C ALA A 286 -3.20 -7.48 -8.83
N LEU A 287 -2.99 -6.97 -7.61
CA LEU A 287 -1.92 -7.45 -6.71
C LEU A 287 -2.12 -8.92 -6.31
N LEU A 288 -3.36 -9.37 -6.11
CA LEU A 288 -3.68 -10.77 -5.82
C LEU A 288 -3.31 -11.65 -7.01
N LEU A 289 -3.69 -11.23 -8.23
CA LEU A 289 -3.34 -11.93 -9.46
C LEU A 289 -1.81 -12.00 -9.64
N ASN A 290 -1.09 -10.90 -9.43
CA ASN A 290 0.36 -10.89 -9.55
C ASN A 290 1.04 -11.75 -8.47
N GLY A 291 0.52 -11.74 -7.24
CA GLY A 291 0.94 -12.62 -6.16
C GLY A 291 0.80 -14.10 -6.54
N MET A 292 -0.32 -14.49 -7.15
CA MET A 292 -0.52 -15.84 -7.68
C MET A 292 0.49 -16.20 -8.78
N LEU A 293 0.82 -15.26 -9.68
CA LEU A 293 1.80 -15.50 -10.74
C LEU A 293 3.20 -15.73 -10.15
N LEU A 294 3.64 -14.91 -9.18
CA LEU A 294 4.91 -15.10 -8.48
C LEU A 294 4.94 -16.43 -7.73
N GLN A 295 3.85 -16.78 -7.06
CA GLN A 295 3.71 -18.05 -6.37
C GLN A 295 3.76 -19.24 -7.35
N TYR A 296 3.13 -19.12 -8.51
CA TYR A 296 3.18 -20.14 -9.56
C TYR A 296 4.62 -20.42 -10.01
N LEU A 297 5.49 -19.41 -10.08
CA LEU A 297 6.91 -19.61 -10.39
C LEU A 297 7.60 -20.51 -9.35
N VAL A 298 7.31 -20.29 -8.05
CA VAL A 298 7.85 -21.12 -6.96
C VAL A 298 7.33 -22.56 -7.06
N ILE A 299 6.03 -22.73 -7.37
CA ILE A 299 5.43 -24.05 -7.58
C ILE A 299 6.09 -24.76 -8.77
N ARG A 300 6.33 -24.03 -9.87
CA ARG A 300 6.93 -24.56 -11.09
C ARG A 300 8.39 -24.94 -10.92
N PHE A 301 9.14 -24.19 -10.11
CA PHE A 301 10.52 -24.49 -9.71
C PHE A 301 10.59 -25.74 -8.83
N GLY A 302 9.54 -26.00 -8.06
CA GLY A 302 9.43 -27.11 -7.12
C GLY A 302 9.56 -26.61 -5.70
N VAL A 303 8.44 -26.56 -4.97
CA VAL A 303 8.33 -25.90 -3.66
C VAL A 303 9.34 -26.42 -2.64
N ALA A 304 9.49 -27.75 -2.52
CA ALA A 304 10.46 -28.35 -1.59
C ALA A 304 11.91 -28.00 -1.98
N THR A 305 12.23 -28.03 -3.27
CA THR A 305 13.55 -27.64 -3.77
C THR A 305 13.81 -26.16 -3.47
N TYR A 306 12.85 -25.28 -3.77
CA TYR A 306 12.96 -23.84 -3.49
C TYR A 306 13.20 -23.58 -1.99
N ARG A 307 12.43 -24.25 -1.13
CA ARG A 307 12.61 -24.17 0.32
C ARG A 307 14.02 -24.55 0.74
N ASP A 308 14.53 -25.68 0.25
CA ASP A 308 15.80 -26.23 0.72
C ASP A 308 17.01 -25.51 0.11
N THR A 309 16.94 -25.06 -1.14
CA THR A 309 18.06 -24.42 -1.84
C THR A 309 18.05 -22.89 -1.73
N VAL A 310 16.90 -22.25 -1.98
CA VAL A 310 16.80 -20.78 -2.07
C VAL A 310 16.55 -20.15 -0.70
N ILE A 311 15.80 -20.81 0.19
CA ILE A 311 15.49 -20.24 1.51
C ILE A 311 16.46 -20.79 2.57
N ASN A 312 16.36 -22.08 2.89
CA ASN A 312 17.12 -22.72 3.97
C ASN A 312 18.62 -22.88 3.65
N GLY A 313 18.98 -22.92 2.37
CA GLY A 313 20.35 -23.11 1.89
C GLY A 313 21.14 -21.82 1.70
N PHE A 314 20.46 -20.67 1.65
CA PHE A 314 21.08 -19.40 1.27
C PHE A 314 21.76 -18.69 2.44
N SER A 315 21.04 -18.45 3.55
CA SER A 315 21.62 -17.85 4.77
C SER A 315 21.93 -18.92 5.83
N LYS A 316 23.14 -18.87 6.39
CA LYS A 316 23.57 -19.83 7.43
C LYS A 316 23.04 -19.49 8.82
N THR A 317 22.56 -18.26 9.03
CA THR A 317 22.21 -17.71 10.35
C THR A 317 20.70 -17.47 10.54
N ASP A 318 19.92 -17.76 9.50
CA ASP A 318 18.49 -17.55 9.50
C ASP A 318 17.70 -18.75 10.05
N TRP A 319 16.41 -18.53 10.31
CA TRP A 319 15.49 -19.60 10.66
C TRP A 319 15.23 -20.50 9.47
N LYS A 320 15.22 -21.82 9.73
CA LYS A 320 14.82 -22.79 8.72
C LYS A 320 13.32 -22.99 8.76
N ILE A 321 12.70 -22.88 7.60
CA ILE A 321 11.29 -23.21 7.42
C ILE A 321 11.13 -24.70 7.10
N ASN A 322 10.01 -25.28 7.53
CA ASN A 322 9.72 -26.69 7.40
C ASN A 322 8.66 -26.95 6.32
N ILE A 323 8.18 -28.19 6.24
CA ILE A 323 7.16 -28.61 5.25
C ILE A 323 5.82 -27.89 5.36
N SER A 324 5.50 -27.25 6.49
CA SER A 324 4.27 -26.46 6.62
C SER A 324 4.26 -25.29 5.63
N TRP A 325 5.44 -24.71 5.35
CA TRP A 325 5.56 -23.68 4.32
C TRP A 325 5.25 -24.23 2.93
N ASP A 326 5.68 -25.47 2.63
CA ASP A 326 5.37 -26.11 1.34
C ASP A 326 3.86 -26.27 1.15
N ILE A 327 3.15 -26.66 2.21
CA ILE A 327 1.69 -26.81 2.20
C ILE A 327 1.03 -25.44 1.99
N MET A 328 1.50 -24.41 2.69
CA MET A 328 0.99 -23.04 2.55
C MET A 328 1.13 -22.55 1.11
N VAL A 329 2.32 -22.68 0.52
CA VAL A 329 2.62 -22.19 -0.83
C VAL A 329 1.95 -23.03 -1.90
N LYS A 330 1.86 -24.35 -1.74
CA LYS A 330 1.34 -25.23 -2.78
C LYS A 330 -0.18 -25.31 -2.80
N PHE A 331 -0.83 -25.18 -1.65
CA PHE A 331 -2.27 -25.46 -1.51
C PHE A 331 -3.05 -24.33 -0.88
N ILE A 332 -2.63 -23.80 0.28
CA ILE A 332 -3.44 -22.84 1.05
C ILE A 332 -3.54 -21.51 0.31
N ALA A 333 -2.41 -20.87 0.01
CA ALA A 333 -2.41 -19.55 -0.62
C ALA A 333 -2.99 -19.55 -2.05
N PRO A 334 -2.78 -20.57 -2.92
CA PRO A 334 -3.47 -20.63 -4.20
C PRO A 334 -4.99 -20.83 -4.05
N PHE A 335 -5.42 -21.64 -3.08
CA PHE A 335 -6.84 -21.83 -2.79
C PHE A 335 -7.48 -20.54 -2.30
N GLU A 336 -6.83 -19.85 -1.36
CA GLU A 336 -7.26 -18.55 -0.85
C GLU A 336 -7.39 -17.53 -1.98
N ALA A 337 -6.37 -17.37 -2.81
CA ALA A 337 -6.40 -16.40 -3.90
C ALA A 337 -7.51 -16.70 -4.93
N VAL A 338 -7.71 -17.98 -5.29
CA VAL A 338 -8.83 -18.40 -6.18
C VAL A 338 -10.18 -18.14 -5.53
N LEU A 339 -10.31 -18.41 -4.22
CA LEU A 339 -11.54 -18.18 -3.47
C LEU A 339 -11.86 -16.69 -3.38
N LEU A 340 -10.87 -15.83 -3.07
CA LEU A 340 -11.05 -14.38 -2.97
C LEU A 340 -11.42 -13.77 -4.32
N LEU A 341 -10.68 -14.09 -5.39
CA LEU A 341 -11.00 -13.63 -6.74
C LEU A 341 -12.36 -14.17 -7.19
N GLY A 342 -12.64 -15.45 -6.97
CA GLY A 342 -13.92 -16.07 -7.34
C GLY A 342 -15.10 -15.43 -6.62
N TRP A 343 -14.97 -15.22 -5.30
CA TRP A 343 -15.98 -14.54 -4.51
C TRP A 343 -16.21 -13.12 -5.01
N TYR A 344 -15.14 -12.35 -5.20
CA TYR A 344 -15.22 -10.98 -5.67
C TYR A 344 -16.00 -10.88 -6.99
N PHE A 345 -15.65 -11.71 -7.98
CA PHE A 345 -16.34 -11.73 -9.28
C PHE A 345 -17.82 -12.09 -9.12
N VAL A 346 -18.15 -13.04 -8.24
CA VAL A 346 -19.54 -13.41 -7.95
C VAL A 346 -20.29 -12.26 -7.26
N SER A 347 -19.65 -11.59 -6.30
CA SER A 347 -20.20 -10.43 -5.59
C SER A 347 -20.57 -9.33 -6.57
N GLU A 348 -19.63 -8.93 -7.44
CA GLU A 348 -19.85 -7.93 -8.47
C GLU A 348 -20.94 -8.31 -9.48
N ILE A 349 -21.13 -9.61 -9.76
CA ILE A 349 -22.16 -10.08 -10.70
C ILE A 349 -23.56 -10.05 -10.06
N ILE A 350 -23.65 -10.38 -8.78
CA ILE A 350 -24.91 -10.50 -8.04
C ILE A 350 -25.38 -9.14 -7.54
N ASP A 351 -24.45 -8.34 -7.02
CA ASP A 351 -24.75 -6.99 -6.56
C ASP A 351 -25.04 -6.09 -7.76
N THR A 352 -26.23 -5.49 -7.75
CA THR A 352 -26.71 -4.64 -8.83
C THR A 352 -27.23 -3.31 -8.30
N GLU A 353 -26.97 -2.98 -7.03
CA GLU A 353 -27.42 -1.72 -6.41
C GLU A 353 -26.87 -0.51 -7.19
N ASP A 354 -25.59 -0.54 -7.57
CA ASP A 354 -24.95 0.49 -8.40
C ASP A 354 -25.03 0.21 -9.91
N GLY A 355 -25.80 -0.81 -10.30
CA GLY A 355 -26.03 -1.25 -11.68
C GLY A 355 -25.30 -2.54 -12.05
N ALA A 356 -25.62 -3.11 -13.22
CA ALA A 356 -25.09 -4.42 -13.61
C ALA A 356 -23.58 -4.41 -13.93
N TRP A 357 -22.88 -5.51 -13.62
CA TRP A 357 -21.43 -5.69 -13.78
C TRP A 357 -20.87 -5.45 -15.20
N TYR A 358 -21.73 -5.57 -16.23
CA TYR A 358 -21.37 -5.40 -17.64
C TYR A 358 -21.55 -3.97 -18.16
N GLN A 359 -21.98 -3.03 -17.32
CA GLN A 359 -22.07 -1.63 -17.70
C GLN A 359 -20.73 -0.94 -17.45
N LEU A 360 -20.31 -0.07 -18.35
CA LEU A 360 -19.07 0.70 -18.20
C LEU A 360 -19.27 1.79 -17.15
N ARG A 361 -18.85 1.51 -15.91
CA ARG A 361 -18.79 2.46 -14.79
C ARG A 361 -17.39 2.51 -14.20
N SER A 362 -17.12 3.53 -13.37
CA SER A 362 -15.88 3.68 -12.60
C SER A 362 -15.58 2.43 -11.75
N GLU A 363 -16.59 1.86 -11.12
CA GLU A 363 -16.47 0.68 -10.26
C GLU A 363 -17.36 -0.40 -10.86
N SER A 364 -16.79 -1.16 -11.80
CA SER A 364 -17.49 -2.28 -12.42
C SER A 364 -16.51 -3.34 -12.89
N LEU A 365 -16.94 -4.59 -12.80
CA LEU A 365 -16.17 -5.74 -13.26
C LEU A 365 -15.77 -5.64 -14.73
N LEU A 366 -16.64 -5.13 -15.62
CA LEU A 366 -16.29 -4.97 -17.04
C LEU A 366 -15.14 -3.97 -17.23
N THR A 367 -15.19 -2.81 -16.58
CA THR A 367 -14.12 -1.82 -16.65
C THR A 367 -12.79 -2.40 -16.17
N LEU A 368 -12.81 -3.16 -15.07
CA LEU A 368 -11.64 -3.88 -14.56
C LEU A 368 -11.09 -4.88 -15.59
N ILE A 369 -11.94 -5.75 -16.15
CA ILE A 369 -11.51 -6.77 -17.13
C ILE A 369 -10.90 -6.12 -18.37
N ILE A 370 -11.50 -5.03 -18.87
CA ILE A 370 -10.97 -4.30 -20.03
C ILE A 370 -9.60 -3.72 -19.71
N GLN A 371 -9.43 -3.07 -18.56
CA GLN A 371 -8.13 -2.50 -18.18
C GLN A 371 -7.05 -3.58 -18.01
N TRP A 372 -7.38 -4.70 -17.36
CA TRP A 372 -6.46 -5.83 -17.21
C TRP A 372 -6.10 -6.44 -18.55
N ALA A 373 -7.07 -6.65 -19.45
CA ALA A 373 -6.82 -7.19 -20.78
C ALA A 373 -5.94 -6.25 -21.62
N CYS A 374 -6.23 -4.95 -21.61
CA CYS A 374 -5.41 -3.93 -22.27
C CYS A 374 -3.96 -3.96 -21.74
N THR A 375 -3.78 -3.98 -20.42
CA THR A 375 -2.45 -4.04 -19.82
C THR A 375 -1.71 -5.34 -20.14
N LEU A 376 -2.39 -6.49 -20.10
CA LEU A 376 -1.80 -7.76 -20.50
C LEU A 376 -1.35 -7.74 -21.97
N ILE A 377 -2.17 -7.20 -22.87
CA ILE A 377 -1.82 -7.04 -24.29
C ILE A 377 -0.60 -6.14 -24.46
N ILE A 378 -0.53 -5.02 -23.74
CA ILE A 378 0.62 -4.11 -23.74
C ILE A 378 1.87 -4.84 -23.26
N LEU A 379 1.81 -5.53 -22.12
CA LEU A 379 2.94 -6.26 -21.56
C LEU A 379 3.43 -7.38 -22.49
N LEU A 380 2.52 -8.17 -23.07
CA LEU A 380 2.87 -9.22 -24.03
C LEU A 380 3.48 -8.63 -25.31
N SER A 381 2.98 -7.49 -25.76
CA SER A 381 3.52 -6.79 -26.93
C SER A 381 4.93 -6.25 -26.67
N ILE A 382 5.16 -5.61 -25.51
CA ILE A 382 6.48 -5.15 -25.09
C ILE A 382 7.43 -6.34 -24.98
N ASN A 383 7.03 -7.43 -24.32
CA ASN A 383 7.86 -8.62 -24.18
C ASN A 383 8.23 -9.21 -25.54
N PHE A 384 7.28 -9.31 -26.48
CA PHE A 384 7.53 -9.79 -27.83
C PHE A 384 8.51 -8.90 -28.60
N ILE A 385 8.38 -7.57 -28.46
CA ILE A 385 9.30 -6.60 -29.08
C ILE A 385 10.70 -6.75 -28.47
N VAL A 386 10.82 -6.83 -27.14
CA VAL A 386 12.09 -7.00 -26.44
C VAL A 386 12.78 -8.29 -26.88
N LEU A 387 12.06 -9.42 -26.94
CA LEU A 387 12.62 -10.70 -27.40
C LEU A 387 13.12 -10.66 -28.86
N LYS A 388 12.55 -9.79 -29.69
CA LYS A 388 13.00 -9.59 -31.08
C LYS A 388 14.17 -8.63 -31.22
N LEU A 389 14.22 -7.59 -30.37
CA LEU A 389 15.23 -6.53 -30.44
C LEU A 389 16.49 -6.85 -29.63
N VAL A 390 16.36 -7.59 -28.54
CA VAL A 390 17.49 -8.04 -27.73
C VAL A 390 18.15 -9.22 -28.45
N PRO A 391 19.45 -9.13 -28.82
CA PRO A 391 20.14 -10.21 -29.53
C PRO A 391 20.04 -11.52 -28.75
N ALA A 392 19.79 -12.63 -29.45
CA ALA A 392 19.74 -13.97 -28.84
C ALA A 392 20.98 -14.31 -27.99
N ALA A 393 22.12 -13.65 -28.25
CA ALA A 393 23.33 -13.74 -27.44
C ALA A 393 23.15 -13.22 -26.01
N VAL A 394 22.40 -12.13 -25.79
CA VAL A 394 22.16 -11.54 -24.46
C VAL A 394 21.19 -12.42 -23.66
N ILE A 395 20.13 -12.92 -24.30
CA ILE A 395 19.19 -13.89 -23.70
C ILE A 395 19.95 -15.15 -23.27
N LYS A 396 20.84 -15.65 -24.13
CA LYS A 396 21.68 -16.81 -23.82
C LYS A 396 22.66 -16.54 -22.67
N THR A 397 23.17 -15.31 -22.50
CA THR A 397 23.99 -14.94 -21.34
C THR A 397 23.18 -14.99 -20.05
N TYR A 398 21.93 -14.52 -20.05
CA TYR A 398 21.04 -14.64 -18.89
C TYR A 398 20.68 -16.10 -18.60
N GLU A 399 20.38 -16.90 -19.62
CA GLU A 399 20.16 -18.35 -19.48
C GLU A 399 21.41 -19.07 -18.93
N LEU A 400 22.62 -18.65 -19.33
CA LEU A 400 23.88 -19.18 -18.84
C LEU A 400 24.20 -18.76 -17.40
N MET A 401 23.84 -17.53 -16.99
CA MET A 401 23.95 -17.10 -15.59
C MET A 401 22.98 -17.86 -14.67
N ILE A 402 21.80 -18.21 -15.17
CA ILE A 402 20.78 -18.96 -14.43
C ILE A 402 21.09 -20.48 -14.41
N SER A 403 21.73 -21.00 -15.46
CA SER A 403 22.09 -22.43 -15.57
C SER A 403 23.48 -22.79 -15.07
N SER A 404 24.35 -21.81 -14.77
CA SER A 404 25.58 -22.09 -14.04
C SER A 404 25.22 -22.39 -12.59
N ASP A 405 25.45 -23.64 -12.16
CA ASP A 405 25.35 -24.15 -10.79
C ASP A 405 26.19 -23.37 -9.73
N ASN A 406 26.75 -22.21 -10.08
CA ASN A 406 27.45 -21.33 -9.16
C ASN A 406 26.66 -20.04 -8.92
N LEU A 407 25.60 -20.13 -8.12
CA LEU A 407 25.01 -18.97 -7.45
C LEU A 407 26.10 -18.11 -6.74
N ASP A 408 27.18 -18.74 -6.28
CA ASP A 408 28.30 -18.08 -5.63
C ASP A 408 29.09 -17.12 -6.56
N ASP A 409 29.23 -17.43 -7.85
CA ASP A 409 29.98 -16.59 -8.80
C ASP A 409 29.14 -15.40 -9.31
N ALA A 410 27.83 -15.59 -9.49
CA ALA A 410 26.90 -14.50 -9.82
C ALA A 410 26.82 -13.47 -8.67
N THR A 411 26.84 -13.96 -7.42
CA THR A 411 26.88 -13.09 -6.23
C THR A 411 28.20 -12.32 -6.16
N ALA A 412 29.34 -12.98 -6.46
CA ALA A 412 30.66 -12.33 -6.47
C ALA A 412 30.78 -11.24 -7.55
N ALA A 413 30.19 -11.47 -8.73
CA ALA A 413 30.16 -10.49 -9.82
C ALA A 413 29.26 -9.27 -9.51
N ALA A 414 28.17 -9.47 -8.76
CA ALA A 414 27.30 -8.39 -8.29
C ALA A 414 27.99 -7.51 -7.23
N THR A 415 28.66 -8.11 -6.24
CA THR A 415 29.45 -7.35 -5.24
C THR A 415 30.60 -6.56 -5.86
N LYS A 416 31.22 -7.07 -6.93
CA LYS A 416 32.32 -6.35 -7.60
C LYS A 416 31.85 -5.11 -8.36
N LYS A 417 30.56 -5.06 -8.73
CA LYS A 417 29.94 -3.90 -9.38
C LYS A 417 29.50 -2.83 -8.36
N GLU A 418 29.31 -3.20 -7.10
CA GLU A 418 29.05 -2.28 -5.97
C GLU A 418 30.31 -1.60 -5.44
N ASP A 419 31.49 -2.24 -5.54
CA ASP A 419 32.76 -1.62 -5.12
C ASP A 419 33.29 -0.60 -6.15
N ASP A 420 32.84 -0.69 -7.40
CA ASP A 420 33.26 0.17 -8.52
C ASP A 420 32.23 1.28 -8.87
N ALA A 421 31.11 1.40 -8.14
CA ALA A 421 30.05 2.42 -8.32
C ALA A 421 29.81 3.22 -7.02
#